data_AF-A0A382AF47-F1
#
_entry.id   AF-A0A382AF47-F1
#
_cell.length_a   1.000
_cell.length_b   1.000
_cell.length_c   1.000
_cell.angle_alpha   90.00
_cell.angle_beta   90.00
_cell.angle_gamma   90.00
#
_symmetry.space_group_name_H-M   'P 1'
#
loop_
_entity.id
_entity.type
_entity.pdbx_description
1 polymer ?
#
loop_
_entity_poly.entity_id
_entity_poly.type
_entity_poly.pdbx_seq_one_letter_code
_entity_poly.pdbx_strand_id
1 'polypeptide(L)'
;VVGEGDIRAQAKRIFGIIEESLCKAGASLEDVVRTRMFVTNIADAKALGQVHGEVFGRIRPATTLVEVSNLIDPRLRVEIEAEAVAGSGGADVVILAGGNSKRMGRKKSRIRLGCRTLLGHARAAVVDAGLKPRVIAVDLQPGLGPLGGI
;
A
#
# COMPACT_ATOMS: atom_id res chain seq x y z
N VAL A 1 9.81 -29.66 3.71
CA VAL A 1 8.91 -28.91 2.81
C VAL A 1 7.52 -28.95 3.41
N VAL A 2 6.82 -27.81 3.48
CA VAL A 2 5.41 -27.74 3.94
C VAL A 2 4.51 -27.85 2.72
N GLY A 3 3.48 -28.70 2.75
CA GLY A 3 2.55 -28.83 1.61
C GLY A 3 3.17 -29.53 0.40
N GLU A 4 3.91 -30.61 0.59
CA GLU A 4 4.45 -31.39 -0.53
C GLU A 4 3.32 -31.83 -1.48
N GLY A 5 3.48 -31.60 -2.78
CA GLY A 5 2.43 -31.81 -3.79
C GLY A 5 1.32 -30.74 -3.84
N ASP A 6 1.17 -29.90 -2.80
CA ASP A 6 0.13 -28.87 -2.71
C ASP A 6 0.70 -27.45 -2.91
N ILE A 7 0.47 -26.91 -4.11
CA ILE A 7 0.89 -25.55 -4.49
C ILE A 7 0.31 -24.47 -3.57
N ARG A 8 -0.94 -24.63 -3.10
CA ARG A 8 -1.60 -23.60 -2.28
C ARG A 8 -0.98 -23.56 -0.90
N ALA A 9 -0.73 -24.72 -0.30
CA ALA A 9 -0.06 -24.83 0.98
C ALA A 9 1.38 -24.28 0.93
N GLN A 10 2.14 -24.58 -0.14
CA GLN A 10 3.47 -24.01 -0.35
C GLN A 10 3.41 -22.49 -0.47
N ALA A 11 2.54 -21.95 -1.33
CA ALA A 11 2.38 -20.51 -1.53
C ALA A 11 2.00 -19.78 -0.23
N LYS A 12 1.01 -20.29 0.52
CA LYS A 12 0.61 -19.72 1.82
C LYS A 12 1.76 -19.69 2.80
N ARG A 13 2.56 -20.77 2.87
CA ARG A 13 3.74 -20.79 3.74
C ARG A 13 4.79 -19.77 3.30
N ILE A 14 5.05 -19.65 2.00
CA ILE A 14 6.02 -18.68 1.46
C ILE A 14 5.58 -17.24 1.75
N PHE A 15 4.31 -16.90 1.53
CA PHE A 15 3.79 -15.56 1.86
C PHE A 15 3.88 -15.25 3.36
N GLY A 16 3.62 -16.23 4.24
CA GLY A 16 3.83 -16.06 5.68
C GLY A 16 5.30 -15.79 6.04
N ILE A 17 6.25 -16.48 5.39
CA ILE A 17 7.70 -16.23 5.59
C ILE A 17 8.08 -14.83 5.09
N ILE A 18 7.54 -14.40 3.95
CA ILE A 18 7.76 -13.05 3.40
C ILE A 18 7.24 -11.99 4.39
N GLU A 19 6.01 -12.13 4.87
CA GLU A 19 5.42 -11.22 5.87
C GLU A 19 6.27 -11.14 7.13
N GLU A 20 6.62 -12.29 7.73
CA GLU A 20 7.49 -12.35 8.92
C GLU A 20 8.83 -11.65 8.69
N SER A 21 9.41 -11.78 7.49
CA SER A 21 10.70 -11.16 7.13
C SER A 21 10.59 -9.66 6.93
N LEU A 22 9.53 -9.19 6.26
CA LEU A 22 9.25 -7.77 6.10
C LEU A 22 9.01 -7.09 7.44
N CYS A 23 8.23 -7.71 8.33
CA CYS A 23 7.99 -7.18 9.67
C CYS A 23 9.29 -7.01 10.47
N LYS A 24 10.21 -7.97 10.39
CA LYS A 24 11.54 -7.86 11.03
C LYS A 24 12.38 -6.71 10.46
N ALA A 25 12.15 -6.33 9.21
CA ALA A 25 12.80 -5.22 8.54
C ALA A 25 12.06 -3.88 8.70
N GLY A 26 10.96 -3.82 9.47
CA GLY A 26 10.15 -2.62 9.66
C GLY A 26 9.25 -2.26 8.47
N ALA A 27 8.99 -3.22 7.58
CA ALA A 27 8.08 -3.11 6.45
C ALA A 27 6.86 -4.04 6.64
N SER A 28 5.92 -3.95 5.71
CA SER A 28 4.70 -4.77 5.67
C SER A 28 4.44 -5.31 4.27
N LEU A 29 3.45 -6.19 4.12
CA LEU A 29 3.01 -6.65 2.80
C LEU A 29 2.50 -5.50 1.92
N GLU A 30 1.96 -4.43 2.51
CA GLU A 30 1.53 -3.24 1.74
C GLU A 30 2.69 -2.53 1.05
N ASP A 31 3.91 -2.70 1.56
CA ASP A 31 5.11 -2.11 0.97
C ASP A 31 5.67 -2.92 -0.21
N VAL A 32 5.08 -4.08 -0.52
CA VAL A 32 5.52 -4.93 -1.64
C VAL A 32 5.11 -4.28 -2.96
N VAL A 33 6.11 -3.93 -3.76
CA VAL A 33 5.91 -3.29 -5.07
C VAL A 33 6.00 -4.28 -6.23
N ARG A 34 6.63 -5.44 -6.02
CA ARG A 34 6.78 -6.49 -7.03
C ARG A 34 6.82 -7.89 -6.41
N THR A 35 6.20 -8.84 -7.10
CA THR A 35 6.35 -10.27 -6.82
C THR A 35 6.77 -11.03 -8.09
N ARG A 36 7.69 -11.98 -7.97
CA ARG A 36 8.09 -12.88 -9.06
C ARG A 36 7.88 -14.32 -8.60
N MET A 37 7.12 -15.09 -9.36
CA MET A 37 6.73 -16.45 -9.03
C MET A 37 7.25 -17.41 -10.11
N PHE A 38 8.02 -18.40 -9.69
CA PHE A 38 8.58 -19.44 -10.55
C PHE A 38 7.92 -20.77 -10.20
N VAL A 39 7.24 -21.41 -11.16
CA VAL A 39 6.56 -22.70 -10.95
C VAL A 39 7.19 -23.79 -11.79
N THR A 40 7.19 -25.04 -11.32
CA THR A 40 7.67 -26.19 -12.11
C THR A 40 6.60 -26.81 -13.01
N ASN A 41 5.32 -26.42 -12.82
CA ASN A 41 4.21 -26.79 -13.68
C ASN A 41 3.22 -25.63 -13.79
N ILE A 42 3.08 -25.06 -14.98
CA ILE A 42 2.25 -23.89 -15.26
C ILE A 42 0.75 -24.16 -15.06
N ALA A 43 0.32 -25.43 -15.04
CA ALA A 43 -1.06 -25.79 -14.73
C ALA A 43 -1.48 -25.31 -13.32
N ASP A 44 -0.53 -25.09 -12.42
CA ASP A 44 -0.79 -24.57 -11.08
C ASP A 44 -1.06 -23.05 -11.04
N ALA A 45 -0.84 -22.32 -12.14
CA ALA A 45 -0.87 -20.86 -12.18
C ALA A 45 -2.19 -20.27 -11.64
N LYS A 46 -3.33 -20.90 -11.95
CA LYS A 46 -4.64 -20.47 -11.45
C LYS A 46 -4.76 -20.60 -9.93
N ALA A 47 -4.29 -21.71 -9.36
CA ALA A 47 -4.33 -21.94 -7.93
C ALA A 47 -3.39 -20.98 -7.19
N LEU A 48 -2.19 -20.77 -7.73
CA LEU A 48 -1.21 -19.83 -7.19
C LEU A 48 -1.71 -18.38 -7.24
N GLY A 49 -2.30 -17.98 -8.38
CA GLY A 49 -2.87 -16.64 -8.54
C GLY A 49 -4.03 -16.33 -7.59
N GLN A 50 -4.82 -17.34 -7.20
CA GLN A 50 -5.86 -17.17 -6.16
C GLN A 50 -5.24 -16.90 -4.79
N VAL A 51 -4.22 -17.66 -4.39
CA VAL A 51 -3.53 -17.42 -3.11
C VAL A 51 -2.80 -16.07 -3.11
N HIS A 52 -2.17 -15.70 -4.23
CA HIS A 52 -1.59 -14.37 -4.39
C HIS A 52 -2.65 -13.27 -4.24
N GLY A 53 -3.83 -13.44 -4.85
CA GLY A 53 -4.95 -12.51 -4.73
C GLY A 53 -5.53 -12.39 -3.32
N GLU A 54 -5.53 -13.47 -2.54
CA GLU A 54 -5.91 -13.45 -1.11
C GLU A 54 -5.02 -12.48 -0.32
N VAL A 55 -3.73 -12.38 -0.67
CA VAL A 55 -2.75 -11.53 0.01
C VAL A 55 -2.68 -10.13 -0.62
N PHE A 56 -2.55 -10.04 -1.94
CA PHE A 56 -2.19 -8.83 -2.66
C PHE A 56 -3.31 -8.22 -3.49
N GLY A 57 -4.55 -8.72 -3.43
CA GLY A 57 -5.65 -8.24 -4.28
C GLY A 57 -5.94 -6.73 -4.17
N ARG A 58 -5.67 -6.13 -3.01
CA ARG A 58 -5.74 -4.68 -2.78
C ARG A 58 -4.43 -3.95 -3.08
N ILE A 59 -3.28 -4.56 -2.77
CA ILE A 59 -1.94 -3.98 -2.88
C ILE A 59 -1.51 -3.88 -4.35
N ARG A 60 -1.84 -4.89 -5.15
CA ARG A 60 -1.61 -4.96 -6.61
C ARG A 60 -0.16 -4.68 -7.03
N PRO A 61 0.84 -5.42 -6.50
CA PRO A 61 2.22 -5.30 -6.95
C PRO A 61 2.37 -5.74 -8.40
N ALA A 62 3.41 -5.24 -9.06
CA ALA A 62 3.82 -5.78 -10.36
C ALA A 62 4.12 -7.27 -10.21
N THR A 63 3.47 -8.13 -11.01
CA THR A 63 3.52 -9.58 -10.81
C THR A 63 3.96 -10.29 -12.08
N THR A 64 5.00 -11.12 -11.94
CA THR A 64 5.45 -12.06 -12.98
C THR A 64 5.24 -13.48 -12.49
N LEU A 65 4.68 -14.34 -13.34
CA LEU A 65 4.59 -15.78 -13.11
C LEU A 65 5.10 -16.49 -14.35
N VAL A 66 6.10 -17.35 -14.19
CA VAL A 66 6.69 -18.13 -15.29
C VAL A 66 6.94 -19.58 -14.87
N GLU A 67 6.92 -20.48 -15.86
CA GLU A 67 7.35 -21.86 -15.66
C GLU A 67 8.88 -21.95 -15.77
N VAL A 68 9.50 -22.73 -14.88
CA VAL A 68 10.93 -23.05 -14.88
C VAL A 68 11.11 -24.57 -14.89
N SER A 69 12.26 -25.05 -15.35
CA SER A 69 12.50 -26.49 -15.48
C SER A 69 12.57 -27.20 -14.13
N ASN A 70 13.21 -26.60 -13.13
CA ASN A 70 13.36 -27.15 -11.78
C ASN A 70 13.62 -26.04 -10.76
N LEU A 71 13.41 -26.35 -9.48
CA LEU A 71 13.83 -25.56 -8.32
C LEU A 71 14.94 -26.29 -7.55
N ILE A 72 15.50 -25.64 -6.52
CA ILE A 72 16.65 -26.18 -5.77
C ILE A 72 16.37 -27.52 -5.06
N ASP A 73 15.12 -27.78 -4.67
CA ASP A 73 14.67 -29.04 -4.08
C ASP A 73 13.49 -29.58 -4.93
N PRO A 74 13.54 -30.85 -5.39
CA PRO A 74 12.53 -31.41 -6.28
C PRO A 74 11.13 -31.51 -5.68
N ARG A 75 10.98 -31.37 -4.35
CA ARG A 75 9.68 -31.33 -3.66
C ARG A 75 9.01 -29.95 -3.72
N LEU A 76 9.76 -28.92 -4.12
CA LEU A 76 9.23 -27.57 -4.31
C LEU A 76 8.54 -27.47 -5.67
N ARG A 77 7.32 -26.93 -5.67
CA ARG A 77 6.57 -26.64 -6.89
C ARG A 77 6.57 -25.17 -7.26
N VAL A 78 6.91 -24.31 -6.30
CA VAL A 78 6.95 -22.87 -6.47
C VAL A 78 8.05 -22.22 -5.65
N GLU A 79 8.66 -21.21 -6.22
CA GLU A 79 9.49 -20.22 -5.53
C GLU A 79 8.90 -18.84 -5.77
N ILE A 80 8.90 -18.00 -4.73
CA ILE A 80 8.33 -16.65 -4.79
C ILE A 80 9.33 -15.66 -4.20
N GLU A 81 9.66 -14.65 -4.99
CA GLU A 81 10.39 -13.48 -4.55
C GLU A 81 9.45 -12.29 -4.38
N ALA A 82 9.67 -11.49 -3.34
CA ALA A 82 8.98 -10.22 -3.11
C ALA A 82 10.00 -9.09 -2.94
N GLU A 83 9.72 -7.95 -3.57
CA GLU A 83 10.51 -6.74 -3.48
C GLU A 83 9.64 -5.66 -2.85
N ALA A 84 10.14 -5.01 -1.79
CA ALA A 84 9.38 -4.04 -1.01
C ALA A 84 10.17 -2.74 -0.83
N VAL A 85 9.45 -1.62 -0.82
CA VAL A 85 9.97 -0.29 -0.50
C VAL A 85 9.24 0.19 0.76
N ALA A 86 9.94 0.22 1.90
CA ALA A 86 9.33 0.57 3.18
C ALA A 86 8.65 1.95 3.14
N GLY A 87 7.40 2.02 3.59
CA GLY A 87 6.59 3.24 3.59
C GLY A 87 5.89 3.53 2.25
N SER A 88 5.97 2.63 1.26
CA SER A 88 5.26 2.80 -0.02
C SER A 88 3.80 2.34 0.04
N GLY A 89 3.42 1.53 1.03
CA GLY A 89 2.08 0.94 1.15
C GLY A 89 0.95 1.89 1.57
N GLY A 90 1.24 3.18 1.76
CA GLY A 90 0.28 4.16 2.27
C GLY A 90 -0.13 5.24 1.26
N ALA A 91 -1.32 5.78 1.43
CA ALA A 91 -1.72 7.04 0.82
C ALA A 91 -1.64 8.16 1.87
N ASP A 92 -0.77 9.14 1.64
CA ASP A 92 -0.75 10.35 2.46
C ASP A 92 -1.90 11.27 2.05
N VAL A 93 -2.69 11.72 3.03
CA VAL A 93 -3.73 12.73 2.77
C VAL A 93 -3.26 14.09 3.24
N VAL A 94 -3.04 14.97 2.27
CA VAL A 94 -2.67 16.37 2.51
C VAL A 94 -3.91 17.25 2.34
N ILE A 95 -4.30 17.94 3.42
CA ILE A 95 -5.40 18.91 3.40
C ILE A 95 -4.80 20.31 3.23
N LEU A 96 -5.04 20.91 2.07
CA LEU A 96 -4.68 22.29 1.79
C LEU A 96 -5.69 23.24 2.42
N ALA A 97 -5.37 23.74 3.61
CA ALA A 97 -6.21 24.66 4.34
C ALA A 97 -5.84 26.10 4.02
N GLY A 98 -6.59 26.74 3.12
CA GLY A 98 -6.41 28.17 2.84
C GLY A 98 -6.42 29.02 4.13
N GLY A 99 -5.41 29.87 4.29
CA GLY A 99 -5.28 30.82 5.40
C GLY A 99 -6.23 32.02 5.30
N ASN A 100 -5.73 33.22 5.63
CA ASN A 100 -6.47 34.47 5.48
C ASN A 100 -6.62 34.81 3.99
N SER A 101 -7.86 34.78 3.48
CA SER A 101 -8.11 35.17 2.10
C SER A 101 -8.41 36.66 2.02
N LYS A 102 -7.50 37.45 1.44
CA LYS A 102 -7.73 38.88 1.18
C LYS A 102 -8.99 39.11 0.33
N ARG A 103 -9.17 38.30 -0.72
CA ARG A 103 -10.35 38.33 -1.61
C ARG A 103 -11.68 38.12 -0.88
N MET A 104 -11.70 37.28 0.16
CA MET A 104 -12.94 36.92 0.85
C MET A 104 -13.12 37.63 2.20
N GLY A 105 -12.16 38.46 2.62
CA GLY A 105 -12.18 39.14 3.92
C GLY A 105 -12.25 38.23 5.15
N ARG A 106 -12.01 36.92 5.00
CA ARG A 106 -12.19 35.93 6.08
C ARG A 106 -11.12 34.83 6.06
N LYS A 107 -10.87 34.24 7.24
CA LYS A 107 -9.98 33.08 7.40
C LYS A 107 -10.69 31.82 6.92
N LYS A 108 -10.30 31.29 5.75
CA LYS A 108 -10.97 30.15 5.09
C LYS A 108 -10.95 28.88 5.97
N SER A 109 -9.87 28.64 6.70
CA SER A 109 -9.77 27.52 7.66
C SER A 109 -10.74 27.58 8.84
N ARG A 110 -11.42 28.71 9.08
CA ARG A 110 -12.45 28.86 10.12
C ARG A 110 -13.89 28.82 9.60
N ILE A 111 -14.11 28.60 8.30
CA ILE A 111 -15.46 28.46 7.73
C ILE A 111 -16.15 27.29 8.43
N ARG A 112 -17.33 27.53 8.98
CA ARG A 112 -18.14 26.52 9.70
C ARG A 112 -19.14 25.85 8.76
N LEU A 113 -19.36 24.57 9.00
CA LEU A 113 -20.44 23.77 8.44
C LEU A 113 -21.09 23.03 9.62
N GLY A 114 -22.25 23.49 10.08
CA GLY A 114 -22.85 23.03 11.33
C GLY A 114 -21.94 23.33 12.54
N CYS A 115 -21.71 22.33 13.39
CA CYS A 115 -20.97 22.47 14.65
C CYS A 115 -19.42 22.46 14.50
N ARG A 116 -18.88 22.12 13.32
CA ARG A 116 -17.43 22.04 13.06
C ARG A 116 -17.01 22.98 11.94
N THR A 117 -15.71 23.25 11.84
CA THR A 117 -15.16 23.90 10.63
C THR A 117 -15.14 22.93 9.46
N LEU A 118 -15.13 23.46 8.23
CA LEU A 118 -14.98 22.66 7.01
C LEU A 118 -13.67 21.87 7.03
N LEU A 119 -12.59 22.46 7.56
CA LEU A 119 -11.33 21.76 7.87
C LEU A 119 -11.52 20.65 8.93
N GLY A 120 -12.33 20.90 9.95
CA GLY A 120 -12.64 19.91 10.99
C GLY A 120 -13.37 18.69 10.42
N HIS A 121 -14.31 18.91 9.50
CA HIS A 121 -14.98 17.82 8.76
C HIS A 121 -14.00 17.06 7.88
N ALA A 122 -13.16 17.75 7.10
CA ALA A 122 -12.17 17.10 6.26
C ALA A 122 -11.19 16.23 7.08
N ARG A 123 -10.68 16.74 8.21
CA ARG A 123 -9.79 15.95 9.10
C ARG A 123 -10.49 14.72 9.67
N ALA A 124 -11.75 14.86 10.09
CA ALA A 124 -12.52 13.73 10.61
C ALA A 124 -12.71 12.65 9.54
N ALA A 125 -13.11 13.02 8.33
CA ALA A 125 -13.27 12.08 7.22
C ALA A 125 -11.99 11.32 6.88
N VAL A 126 -10.82 11.97 6.95
CA VAL A 126 -9.52 11.30 6.71
C VAL A 126 -9.19 10.31 7.81
N VAL A 127 -9.44 10.67 9.08
CA VAL A 127 -9.23 9.77 10.22
C VAL A 127 -10.21 8.58 10.17
N ASP A 128 -11.47 8.82 9.82
CA ASP A 128 -12.49 7.78 9.66
C ASP A 128 -12.13 6.82 8.51
N ALA A 129 -11.35 7.28 7.52
CA ALA A 129 -10.79 6.46 6.46
C ALA A 129 -9.50 5.71 6.87
N GLY A 130 -9.05 5.81 8.13
CA GLY A 130 -7.84 5.16 8.63
C GLY A 130 -6.53 5.84 8.23
N LEU A 131 -6.58 7.06 7.68
CA LEU A 131 -5.43 7.78 7.18
C LEU A 131 -5.02 8.91 8.14
N LYS A 132 -3.75 9.32 8.09
CA LYS A 132 -3.23 10.42 8.92
C LYS A 132 -3.29 11.74 8.16
N PRO A 133 -4.19 12.69 8.51
CA PRO A 133 -4.27 13.96 7.80
C PRO A 133 -3.06 14.85 8.10
N ARG A 134 -2.38 15.33 7.05
CA ARG A 134 -1.39 16.41 7.13
C ARG A 134 -2.00 17.71 6.63
N VAL A 135 -2.11 18.72 7.49
CA VAL A 135 -2.71 20.01 7.10
C VAL A 135 -1.60 20.99 6.71
N ILE A 136 -1.62 21.47 5.47
CA ILE A 136 -0.77 22.58 5.02
C ILE A 136 -1.61 23.84 5.04
N ALA A 137 -1.30 24.74 5.97
CA ALA A 137 -2.03 26.00 6.16
C ALA A 137 -1.18 27.25 5.88
N VAL A 138 0.12 27.04 5.66
CA VAL A 138 1.11 28.09 5.44
C VAL A 138 1.42 28.14 3.95
N ASP A 139 1.61 29.36 3.47
CA ASP A 139 2.11 29.61 2.14
C ASP A 139 3.63 29.42 2.15
N LEU A 140 4.14 28.37 1.51
CA LEU A 140 5.60 28.15 1.40
C LEU A 140 6.23 29.07 0.35
N GLN A 141 5.46 29.46 -0.68
CA GLN A 141 5.88 30.44 -1.68
C GLN A 141 4.94 31.64 -1.69
N PRO A 142 5.36 32.81 -1.16
CA PRO A 142 4.48 33.96 -0.96
C PRO A 142 3.60 34.30 -2.18
N GLY A 143 2.28 34.30 -1.97
CA GLY A 143 1.29 34.65 -2.97
C GLY A 143 0.65 33.46 -3.70
N LEU A 144 1.18 32.25 -3.55
CA LEU A 144 0.63 31.04 -4.17
C LEU A 144 -0.30 30.25 -3.24
N GLY A 145 -0.36 30.63 -1.97
CA GLY A 145 -1.14 29.93 -0.96
C GLY A 145 -0.62 28.50 -0.73
N PRO A 146 -1.42 27.63 -0.07
CA PRO A 146 -0.98 26.28 0.31
C PRO A 146 -0.53 25.37 -0.85
N LEU A 147 -0.85 25.72 -2.09
CA LEU A 147 -0.43 24.98 -3.28
C LEU A 147 1.04 25.24 -3.65
N GLY A 148 1.59 26.43 -3.35
CA GLY A 148 3.01 26.72 -3.58
C GLY A 148 3.96 25.99 -2.62
N GLY A 149 3.44 25.05 -1.83
CA GLY A 149 4.17 24.25 -0.86
C GLY A 149 4.05 22.74 -1.04
N ILE A 150 3.50 22.31 -2.17
CA ILE A 150 3.60 20.93 -2.70
C ILE A 150 4.64 20.98 -3.82
#